data_AF-A0A117ID44-F1
#
_entry.id   AF-A0A117ID44-F1
#
_cell.length_a   1.000
_cell.length_b   1.000
_cell.length_c   1.000
_cell.angle_alpha   90.00
_cell.angle_beta   90.00
_cell.angle_gamma   90.00
#
_symmetry.space_group_name_H-M   'P 1'
#
loop_
_entity.id
_entity.type
_entity.pdbx_description
1 polymer ?
#
loop_
_entity_poly.entity_id
_entity_poly.type
_entity_poly.pdbx_seq_one_letter_code
_entity_poly.pdbx_strand_id
1 'polypeptide(L)'
;MSNRNVLLAAAGVLACATGLVACGQSDQPTSANANIANVAQVRSSFGPEFKVTDVAPAGIDPKMLAPQKMPPGVKVEPADCAKFAEGQSLPEGLKGNMAATTAEGAGNRFIVMAVETSETIPLNEPGDACKQVKFLGPAMRGQVDVVESPQIDGARTTGTHRIVQTVVGGQPRTGELYNYVASFDTFMVIVTANPLVVPGKPVAKVDDKRARDLLTAAVAAVRG
;
A
#
# COMPACT_ATOMS: atom_id res chain seq x y z
N MET A 1 69.14 63.53 3.53
CA MET A 1 70.22 62.62 3.10
C MET A 1 69.76 61.18 3.27
N SER A 2 69.90 60.38 2.20
CA SER A 2 69.88 58.90 2.11
C SER A 2 68.64 58.13 2.61
N ASN A 3 67.81 57.59 1.70
CA ASN A 3 67.96 56.30 0.97
C ASN A 3 67.46 55.11 1.82
N ARG A 4 66.37 54.43 1.47
CA ARG A 4 66.09 53.51 0.32
C ARG A 4 66.30 52.04 0.72
N ASN A 5 65.36 51.22 0.23
CA ASN A 5 65.46 49.79 -0.11
C ASN A 5 65.13 48.78 1.01
N VAL A 6 64.47 47.63 0.78
CA VAL A 6 63.65 47.03 -0.30
C VAL A 6 63.33 45.59 0.19
N LEU A 7 62.11 45.13 -0.09
CA LEU A 7 61.58 43.75 -0.29
C LEU A 7 62.22 42.53 0.41
N LEU A 8 61.35 41.74 1.06
CA LEU A 8 61.27 40.26 1.01
C LEU A 8 59.91 39.85 1.64
N ALA A 9 58.85 39.65 0.86
CA ALA A 9 58.43 38.35 0.32
C ALA A 9 58.16 37.28 1.41
N ALA A 10 56.91 37.18 1.86
CA ALA A 10 56.37 35.97 2.47
C ALA A 10 54.85 35.94 2.25
N ALA A 11 54.43 35.32 1.14
CA ALA A 11 53.05 34.99 0.87
C ALA A 11 52.60 33.88 1.83
N GLY A 12 51.75 34.22 2.80
CA GLY A 12 51.11 33.26 3.69
C GLY A 12 49.95 32.56 2.98
N VAL A 13 50.16 31.30 2.59
CA VAL A 13 49.10 30.41 2.11
C VAL A 13 48.24 30.02 3.32
N LEU A 14 47.00 30.52 3.37
CA LEU A 14 45.99 30.08 4.33
C LEU A 14 45.57 28.64 3.97
N ALA A 15 45.95 27.68 4.82
CA ALA A 15 45.48 26.31 4.76
C ALA A 15 44.06 26.23 5.37
N CYS A 16 43.03 26.28 4.52
CA CYS A 16 41.67 25.87 4.87
C CYS A 16 41.50 24.39 4.56
N ALA A 17 41.82 23.52 5.53
CA ALA A 17 41.46 22.10 5.48
C ALA A 17 40.52 21.79 6.66
N THR A 18 39.31 22.34 6.62
CA THR A 18 38.19 21.78 7.40
C THR A 18 37.78 20.49 6.72
N GLY A 19 38.19 19.36 7.31
CA GLY A 19 37.79 18.04 6.88
C GLY A 19 36.26 17.94 6.82
N LEU A 20 35.74 17.77 5.61
CA LEU A 20 34.41 17.26 5.38
C LEU A 20 34.36 15.82 5.91
N VAL A 21 34.03 15.66 7.19
CA VAL A 21 33.42 14.41 7.66
C VAL A 21 31.96 14.47 7.22
N ALA A 22 31.74 14.35 5.91
CA ALA A 22 30.43 14.04 5.40
C ALA A 22 30.17 12.59 5.78
N CYS A 23 29.28 12.41 6.75
CA CYS A 23 28.76 11.13 7.20
C CYS A 23 28.40 10.29 5.97
N GLY A 24 29.21 9.26 5.70
CA GLY A 24 28.79 8.10 4.93
C GLY A 24 27.77 7.35 5.77
N GLN A 25 26.57 7.93 5.92
CA GLN A 25 25.40 7.16 6.28
C GLN A 25 25.13 6.32 5.03
N SER A 26 25.64 5.09 5.07
CA SER A 26 25.13 4.05 4.21
C SER A 26 23.62 4.08 4.41
N ASP A 27 22.87 4.36 3.35
CA ASP A 27 21.41 4.20 3.32
C ASP A 27 21.13 2.73 3.63
N GLN A 28 21.05 2.42 4.92
CA GLN A 28 20.66 1.11 5.38
C GLN A 28 19.22 0.94 4.90
N PRO A 29 18.88 -0.17 4.20
CA PRO A 29 17.54 -0.36 3.69
C PRO A 29 16.54 -0.15 4.82
N THR A 30 15.47 0.60 4.56
CA THR A 30 14.38 0.83 5.54
C THR A 30 13.81 -0.50 6.06
N SER A 31 14.05 -1.58 5.33
CA SER A 31 13.64 -2.96 5.59
C SER A 31 14.72 -3.90 6.12
N ALA A 32 15.88 -3.42 6.62
CA ALA A 32 16.96 -4.31 7.06
C ALA A 32 16.55 -5.35 8.13
N ASN A 33 15.55 -5.04 8.96
CA ASN A 33 14.97 -5.93 9.96
C ASN A 33 13.53 -6.36 9.63
N ALA A 34 13.08 -6.11 8.40
CA ALA A 34 11.69 -6.30 8.07
C ALA A 34 11.29 -7.78 8.06
N ASN A 35 10.09 -8.07 8.59
CA ASN A 35 9.56 -9.41 8.68
C ASN A 35 8.03 -9.40 8.51
N ILE A 36 7.55 -10.01 7.43
CA ILE A 36 6.11 -10.10 7.14
C ILE A 36 5.32 -10.83 8.24
N ALA A 37 5.96 -11.73 9.00
CA ALA A 37 5.32 -12.42 10.12
C ALA A 37 4.83 -11.46 11.22
N ASN A 38 5.45 -10.29 11.33
CA ASN A 38 5.08 -9.28 12.31
C ASN A 38 3.71 -8.64 12.02
N VAL A 39 3.10 -8.89 10.85
CA VAL A 39 1.71 -8.48 10.60
C VAL A 39 0.76 -9.04 11.66
N ALA A 40 1.07 -10.21 12.26
CA ALA A 40 0.30 -10.79 13.36
C ALA A 40 0.21 -9.89 14.61
N GLN A 41 1.11 -8.91 14.77
CA GLN A 41 1.09 -7.99 15.90
C GLN A 41 -0.13 -7.05 15.86
N VAL A 42 -0.68 -6.76 14.68
CA VAL A 42 -1.88 -5.90 14.53
C VAL A 42 -3.13 -6.55 15.13
N ARG A 43 -3.10 -7.86 15.41
CA ARG A 43 -4.14 -8.57 16.17
C ARG A 43 -4.52 -7.86 17.46
N SER A 44 -3.52 -7.33 18.16
CA SER A 44 -3.71 -6.62 19.44
C SER A 44 -4.50 -5.31 19.33
N SER A 45 -4.65 -4.77 18.12
CA SER A 45 -5.45 -3.57 17.85
C SER A 45 -6.97 -3.85 17.74
N PHE A 46 -7.37 -5.12 17.75
CA PHE A 46 -8.77 -5.53 17.69
C PHE A 46 -9.30 -5.87 19.08
N GLY A 47 -10.45 -5.28 19.43
CA GLY A 47 -11.12 -5.55 20.69
C GLY A 47 -11.80 -6.92 20.72
N PRO A 48 -12.37 -7.33 21.88
CA PRO A 48 -13.00 -8.63 22.07
C PRO A 48 -14.21 -8.88 21.15
N GLU A 49 -14.78 -7.85 20.54
CA GLU A 49 -15.87 -7.92 19.58
C GLU A 49 -15.45 -8.45 18.19
N PHE A 50 -14.15 -8.61 17.95
CA PHE A 50 -13.60 -9.13 16.70
C PHE A 50 -13.15 -10.58 16.82
N LYS A 51 -13.55 -11.40 15.85
CA LYS A 51 -12.93 -12.69 15.59
C LYS A 51 -11.68 -12.48 14.76
N VAL A 52 -10.50 -12.70 15.35
CA VAL A 52 -9.21 -12.52 14.67
C VAL A 52 -8.58 -13.87 14.32
N THR A 53 -8.12 -13.99 13.07
CA THR A 53 -7.42 -15.17 12.54
C THR A 53 -6.16 -14.74 11.80
N ASP A 54 -5.09 -15.52 11.93
CA ASP A 54 -3.80 -15.25 11.31
C ASP A 54 -3.45 -16.33 10.29
N VAL A 55 -2.75 -15.90 9.23
CA VAL A 55 -2.11 -16.76 8.24
C VAL A 55 -0.61 -16.57 8.42
N ALA A 56 0.07 -17.64 8.84
CA ALA A 56 1.52 -17.66 8.98
C ALA A 56 2.22 -17.45 7.62
N PRO A 57 3.48 -17.00 7.61
CA PRO A 57 4.24 -16.83 6.38
C PRO A 57 4.22 -18.09 5.50
N ALA A 58 3.76 -17.93 4.26
CA ALA A 58 3.73 -18.97 3.25
C ALA A 58 4.01 -18.36 1.87
N GLY A 59 4.33 -19.21 0.88
CA GLY A 59 4.49 -18.74 -0.50
C GLY A 59 3.24 -17.99 -0.99
N ILE A 60 3.44 -16.94 -1.78
CA ILE A 60 2.34 -16.15 -2.35
C ILE A 60 1.40 -17.06 -3.14
N ASP A 61 0.10 -17.04 -2.81
CA ASP A 61 -0.93 -17.61 -3.67
C ASP A 61 -1.26 -16.59 -4.79
N PRO A 62 -0.91 -16.89 -6.06
CA PRO A 62 -1.17 -15.97 -7.17
C PRO A 62 -2.66 -15.63 -7.33
N LYS A 63 -3.57 -16.50 -6.88
CA LYS A 63 -5.02 -16.25 -6.98
C LYS A 63 -5.53 -15.25 -5.95
N MET A 64 -4.91 -15.18 -4.77
CA MET A 64 -5.32 -14.25 -3.71
C MET A 64 -5.03 -12.79 -4.07
N LEU A 65 -4.01 -12.58 -4.90
CA LEU A 65 -3.52 -11.25 -5.30
C LEU A 65 -3.60 -11.03 -6.82
N ALA A 66 -4.36 -11.88 -7.51
CA ALA A 66 -4.61 -11.75 -8.93
C ALA A 66 -5.39 -10.46 -9.23
N PRO A 67 -5.05 -9.75 -10.32
CA PRO A 67 -5.85 -8.62 -10.77
C PRO A 67 -7.29 -9.06 -11.03
N GLN A 68 -8.25 -8.25 -10.57
CA GLN A 68 -9.66 -8.46 -10.87
C GLN A 68 -9.95 -7.96 -12.30
N LYS A 69 -9.51 -8.74 -13.29
CA LYS A 69 -9.64 -8.40 -14.71
C LYS A 69 -11.09 -8.09 -15.05
N MET A 70 -11.29 -7.01 -15.81
CA MET A 70 -12.63 -6.66 -16.28
C MET A 70 -13.15 -7.73 -17.25
N PRO A 71 -14.39 -8.21 -17.08
CA PRO A 71 -14.98 -9.14 -18.04
C PRO A 71 -15.08 -8.54 -19.45
N PRO A 72 -15.13 -9.39 -20.49
CA PRO A 72 -15.37 -8.93 -21.85
C PRO A 72 -16.65 -8.08 -21.96
N GLY A 73 -16.59 -7.01 -22.75
CA GLY A 73 -17.73 -6.12 -23.01
C GLY A 73 -17.99 -5.05 -21.95
N VAL A 74 -17.17 -4.95 -20.92
CA VAL A 74 -17.19 -3.83 -19.98
C VAL A 74 -16.54 -2.60 -20.61
N LYS A 75 -17.27 -1.48 -20.63
CA LYS A 75 -16.74 -0.15 -20.98
C LYS A 75 -16.22 0.51 -19.72
N VAL A 76 -15.05 1.13 -19.80
CA VAL A 76 -14.42 1.88 -18.70
C VAL A 76 -14.36 3.36 -19.08
N GLU A 77 -14.62 4.24 -18.11
CA GLU A 77 -14.59 5.68 -18.25
C GLU A 77 -13.83 6.30 -17.05
N PRO A 78 -12.69 6.98 -17.28
CA PRO A 78 -12.00 7.16 -18.55
C PRO A 78 -11.42 5.85 -19.12
N ALA A 79 -11.35 5.73 -20.46
CA ALA A 79 -10.98 4.47 -21.12
C ALA A 79 -9.51 4.06 -20.89
N ASP A 80 -8.62 5.04 -20.78
CA ASP A 80 -7.20 4.87 -20.46
C ASP A 80 -6.97 4.43 -18.99
N CYS A 81 -7.96 4.60 -18.12
CA CYS A 81 -7.89 4.19 -16.71
C CYS A 81 -8.30 2.73 -16.46
N ALA A 82 -8.52 1.92 -17.50
CA ALA A 82 -8.94 0.52 -17.38
C ALA A 82 -8.02 -0.31 -16.48
N LYS A 83 -6.69 -0.15 -16.62
CA LYS A 83 -5.70 -0.85 -15.79
C LYS A 83 -5.81 -0.47 -14.31
N PHE A 84 -6.06 0.80 -14.00
CA PHE A 84 -6.25 1.25 -12.63
C PHE A 84 -7.50 0.62 -12.01
N ALA A 85 -8.59 0.52 -12.78
CA ALA A 85 -9.83 -0.09 -12.34
C ALA A 85 -9.72 -1.60 -12.03
N GLU A 86 -8.65 -2.29 -12.41
CA GLU A 86 -8.41 -3.70 -12.04
C GLU A 86 -7.83 -3.85 -10.62
N GLY A 87 -7.36 -2.76 -10.01
CA GLY A 87 -6.79 -2.73 -8.66
C GLY A 87 -5.30 -3.10 -8.59
N GLN A 88 -4.73 -3.09 -7.39
CA GLN A 88 -3.35 -3.54 -7.18
C GLN A 88 -3.25 -5.04 -7.51
N SER A 89 -2.20 -5.41 -8.25
CA SER A 89 -1.90 -6.80 -8.59
C SER A 89 -0.43 -7.09 -8.39
N LEU A 90 -0.10 -8.37 -8.26
CA LEU A 90 1.28 -8.84 -8.34
C LEU A 90 1.62 -9.25 -9.79
N PRO A 91 2.80 -8.88 -10.31
CA PRO A 91 3.32 -9.44 -11.55
C PRO A 91 3.29 -10.97 -11.58
N GLU A 92 2.98 -11.54 -12.75
CA GLU A 92 3.04 -12.98 -12.95
C GLU A 92 4.47 -13.50 -12.78
N GLY A 93 4.64 -14.66 -12.13
CA GLY A 93 5.95 -15.28 -11.91
C GLY A 93 6.76 -14.70 -10.74
N LEU A 94 6.25 -13.68 -10.07
CA LEU A 94 6.88 -13.09 -8.90
C LEU A 94 7.04 -14.12 -7.78
N LYS A 95 8.26 -14.28 -7.26
CA LYS A 95 8.55 -15.15 -6.12
C LYS A 95 8.48 -14.35 -4.84
N GLY A 96 7.93 -14.93 -3.80
CA GLY A 96 7.83 -14.28 -2.51
C GLY A 96 6.98 -15.04 -1.52
N ASN A 97 6.88 -14.47 -0.33
CA ASN A 97 6.04 -14.97 0.75
C ASN A 97 4.99 -13.92 1.13
N MET A 98 3.93 -14.38 1.78
CA MET A 98 2.90 -13.55 2.35
C MET A 98 2.50 -14.05 3.74
N ALA A 99 2.08 -13.12 4.59
CA ALA A 99 1.42 -13.38 5.87
C ALA A 99 0.22 -12.45 5.99
N ALA A 100 -0.77 -12.82 6.81
CA ALA A 100 -1.96 -11.98 6.96
C ALA A 100 -2.61 -12.11 8.34
N THR A 101 -3.28 -11.04 8.76
CA THR A 101 -4.21 -11.02 9.88
C THR A 101 -5.57 -10.56 9.39
N THR A 102 -6.61 -11.36 9.66
CA THR A 102 -8.00 -11.03 9.34
C THR A 102 -8.79 -10.84 10.62
N ALA A 103 -9.61 -9.81 10.68
CA ALA A 103 -10.52 -9.54 11.79
C ALA A 103 -11.94 -9.29 11.28
N GLU A 104 -12.91 -10.02 11.82
CA GLU A 104 -14.34 -9.86 11.52
C GLU A 104 -15.09 -9.47 12.79
N GLY A 105 -15.79 -8.34 12.76
CA GLY A 105 -16.46 -7.77 13.93
C GLY A 105 -17.05 -6.40 13.62
N ALA A 106 -17.97 -5.92 14.46
CA ALA A 106 -18.61 -4.60 14.29
C ALA A 106 -19.18 -4.35 12.86
N GLY A 107 -19.70 -5.40 12.20
CA GLY A 107 -20.23 -5.31 10.84
C GLY A 107 -19.18 -5.16 9.73
N ASN A 108 -17.89 -5.26 10.05
CA ASN A 108 -16.77 -5.07 9.16
C ASN A 108 -15.87 -6.31 9.10
N ARG A 109 -15.19 -6.49 7.98
CA ARG A 109 -14.07 -7.39 7.80
C ARG A 109 -12.85 -6.58 7.41
N PHE A 110 -11.75 -6.77 8.13
CA PHE A 110 -10.44 -6.22 7.81
C PHE A 110 -9.50 -7.38 7.47
N ILE A 111 -8.76 -7.25 6.37
CA ILE A 111 -7.69 -8.16 5.98
C ILE A 111 -6.43 -7.32 5.87
N VAL A 112 -5.47 -7.54 6.77
CA VAL A 112 -4.15 -6.91 6.73
C VAL A 112 -3.18 -7.97 6.22
N MET A 113 -2.58 -7.72 5.06
CA MET A 113 -1.67 -8.64 4.40
C MET A 113 -0.31 -7.98 4.23
N ALA A 114 0.76 -8.70 4.54
CA ALA A 114 2.13 -8.31 4.26
C ALA A 114 2.74 -9.29 3.25
N VAL A 115 3.41 -8.75 2.25
CA VAL A 115 4.02 -9.49 1.15
C VAL A 115 5.49 -9.06 1.04
N GLU A 116 6.37 -10.03 0.87
CA GLU A 116 7.79 -9.83 0.58
C GLU A 116 8.13 -10.59 -0.70
N THR A 117 8.74 -9.91 -1.67
CA THR A 117 9.01 -10.47 -2.99
C THR A 117 10.48 -10.38 -3.37
N SER A 118 10.87 -11.14 -4.39
CA SER A 118 12.25 -11.14 -4.90
C SER A 118 12.67 -9.83 -5.57
N GLU A 119 11.70 -9.00 -5.96
CA GLU A 119 11.87 -7.72 -6.62
C GLU A 119 10.75 -6.77 -6.19
N THR A 120 10.90 -5.49 -6.49
CA THR A 120 9.93 -4.46 -6.09
C THR A 120 8.61 -4.62 -6.85
N ILE A 121 7.49 -4.50 -6.13
CA ILE A 121 6.16 -4.59 -6.72
C ILE A 121 5.78 -3.21 -7.26
N PRO A 122 5.44 -3.06 -8.55
CA PRO A 122 4.92 -1.80 -9.08
C PRO A 122 3.62 -1.41 -8.38
N LEU A 123 3.61 -0.24 -7.74
CA LEU A 123 2.40 0.32 -7.14
C LEU A 123 1.46 0.81 -8.25
N ASN A 124 0.19 0.44 -8.17
CA ASN A 124 -0.85 0.89 -9.11
C ASN A 124 -1.30 2.31 -8.74
N GLU A 125 -0.45 3.29 -9.06
CA GLU A 125 -0.69 4.70 -8.79
C GLU A 125 -1.51 5.34 -9.93
N PRO A 126 -2.71 5.88 -9.66
CA PRO A 126 -3.47 6.60 -10.65
C PRO A 126 -2.87 7.99 -10.88
N GLY A 127 -2.77 8.39 -12.14
CA GLY A 127 -2.61 9.82 -12.47
C GLY A 127 -3.87 10.61 -12.11
N ASP A 128 -3.79 11.94 -12.15
CA ASP A 128 -4.90 12.83 -11.79
C ASP A 128 -6.19 12.55 -12.60
N ALA A 129 -6.05 12.11 -13.85
CA ALA A 129 -7.16 11.73 -14.72
C ALA A 129 -7.93 10.47 -14.26
N CYS A 130 -7.31 9.60 -13.46
CA CYS A 130 -7.86 8.31 -13.04
C CYS A 130 -8.32 8.28 -11.58
N LYS A 131 -8.55 9.45 -10.95
CA LYS A 131 -9.03 9.52 -9.55
C LYS A 131 -10.44 8.97 -9.36
N GLN A 132 -11.24 8.93 -10.41
CA GLN A 132 -12.53 8.27 -10.43
C GLN A 132 -12.66 7.52 -11.74
N VAL A 133 -12.95 6.23 -11.65
CA VAL A 133 -13.12 5.37 -12.81
C VAL A 133 -14.42 4.60 -12.68
N LYS A 134 -15.30 4.76 -13.67
CA LYS A 134 -16.56 4.03 -13.76
C LYS A 134 -16.44 2.94 -14.79
N PHE A 135 -17.15 1.85 -14.58
CA PHE A 135 -17.22 0.77 -15.55
C PHE A 135 -18.63 0.21 -15.65
N LEU A 136 -19.03 -0.15 -16.86
CA LEU A 136 -20.37 -0.63 -17.18
C LEU A 136 -20.31 -1.73 -18.25
N GLY A 137 -20.91 -2.87 -17.95
CA GLY A 137 -21.09 -3.96 -18.88
C GLY A 137 -22.38 -4.76 -18.61
N PRO A 138 -22.62 -5.82 -19.38
CA PRO A 138 -23.88 -6.58 -19.31
C PRO A 138 -24.14 -7.26 -17.96
N ALA A 139 -23.09 -7.78 -17.33
CA ALA A 139 -23.19 -8.56 -16.08
C ALA A 139 -22.74 -7.78 -14.84
N MET A 140 -22.13 -6.60 -15.02
CA MET A 140 -21.61 -5.80 -13.92
C MET A 140 -21.51 -4.32 -14.26
N ARG A 141 -21.59 -3.50 -13.23
CA ARG A 141 -21.23 -2.08 -13.25
C ARG A 141 -20.55 -1.69 -11.97
N GLY A 142 -19.82 -0.60 -11.95
CA GLY A 142 -19.19 -0.15 -10.73
C GLY A 142 -18.36 1.11 -10.89
N GLN A 143 -17.68 1.44 -9.81
CA GLN A 143 -16.85 2.61 -9.66
C GLN A 143 -15.64 2.28 -8.77
N VAL A 144 -14.49 2.84 -9.12
CA VAL A 144 -13.27 2.86 -8.31
C VAL A 144 -12.88 4.32 -8.13
N ASP A 145 -12.86 4.78 -6.89
CA ASP A 145 -12.39 6.11 -6.54
C ASP A 145 -11.06 6.02 -5.80
N VAL A 146 -10.19 6.99 -6.03
CA VAL A 146 -9.05 7.25 -5.16
C VAL A 146 -9.56 7.92 -3.90
N VAL A 147 -9.13 7.41 -2.75
CA VAL A 147 -9.43 7.98 -1.44
C VAL A 147 -8.15 8.34 -0.71
N GLU A 148 -8.27 9.20 0.28
CA GLU A 148 -7.16 9.57 1.15
C GLU A 148 -6.46 8.33 1.72
N SER A 149 -5.14 8.30 1.66
CA SER A 149 -4.30 7.25 2.25
C SER A 149 -3.29 7.88 3.21
N PRO A 150 -2.87 7.16 4.28
CA PRO A 150 -1.97 7.74 5.27
C PRO A 150 -0.60 8.03 4.65
N GLN A 151 0.05 9.09 5.14
CA GLN A 151 1.47 9.33 4.89
C GLN A 151 2.28 8.40 5.78
N ILE A 152 3.25 7.68 5.20
CA ILE A 152 4.12 6.76 5.92
C ILE A 152 5.56 7.00 5.43
N ASP A 153 6.45 7.40 6.34
CA ASP A 153 7.83 7.73 6.00
C ASP A 153 8.52 6.57 5.27
N GLY A 154 9.18 6.86 4.14
CA GLY A 154 9.87 5.86 3.32
C GLY A 154 8.96 4.82 2.65
N ALA A 155 7.64 5.02 2.60
CA ALA A 155 6.71 4.18 1.86
C ALA A 155 5.84 5.02 0.92
N ARG A 156 5.53 4.47 -0.26
CA ARG A 156 4.48 5.01 -1.13
C ARG A 156 3.15 4.40 -0.76
N THR A 157 2.09 5.21 -0.71
CA THR A 157 0.75 4.76 -0.31
C THR A 157 -0.31 5.08 -1.36
N THR A 158 -1.33 4.23 -1.45
CA THR A 158 -2.50 4.46 -2.29
C THR A 158 -3.74 3.94 -1.59
N GLY A 159 -4.84 4.70 -1.67
CA GLY A 159 -6.15 4.32 -1.15
C GLY A 159 -7.16 4.26 -2.28
N THR A 160 -7.98 3.21 -2.31
CA THR A 160 -9.09 3.08 -3.26
C THR A 160 -10.39 2.66 -2.57
N HIS A 161 -11.51 3.16 -3.06
CA HIS A 161 -12.86 2.74 -2.71
C HIS A 161 -13.51 2.15 -3.94
N ARG A 162 -13.91 0.88 -3.85
CA ARG A 162 -14.51 0.14 -4.96
C ARG A 162 -15.94 -0.23 -4.62
N ILE A 163 -16.85 0.15 -5.50
CA ILE A 163 -18.25 -0.27 -5.46
C ILE A 163 -18.52 -1.05 -6.74
N VAL A 164 -18.92 -2.31 -6.62
CA VAL A 164 -19.26 -3.17 -7.75
C VAL A 164 -20.67 -3.69 -7.56
N GLN A 165 -21.49 -3.56 -8.59
CA GLN A 165 -22.78 -4.22 -8.65
C GLN A 165 -22.73 -5.31 -9.72
N THR A 166 -22.96 -6.55 -9.32
CA THR A 166 -23.05 -7.72 -10.21
C THR A 166 -24.47 -8.29 -10.18
N VAL A 167 -24.78 -9.19 -11.11
CA VAL A 167 -26.05 -9.95 -11.10
C VAL A 167 -25.76 -11.39 -10.69
N VAL A 168 -26.37 -11.86 -9.61
CA VAL A 168 -26.23 -13.25 -9.12
C VAL A 168 -27.63 -13.83 -8.93
N GLY A 169 -27.96 -14.91 -9.63
CA GLY A 169 -29.28 -15.53 -9.58
C GLY A 169 -30.42 -14.59 -10.04
N GLY A 170 -30.14 -13.73 -11.04
CA GLY A 170 -31.10 -12.75 -11.56
C GLY A 170 -31.34 -11.53 -10.66
N GLN A 171 -30.67 -11.46 -9.50
CA GLN A 171 -30.80 -10.35 -8.55
C GLN A 171 -29.52 -9.52 -8.50
N PRO A 172 -29.62 -8.18 -8.46
CA PRO A 172 -28.46 -7.33 -8.26
C PRO A 172 -27.83 -7.57 -6.88
N ARG A 173 -26.51 -7.66 -6.84
CA ARG A 173 -25.69 -7.74 -5.63
C ARG A 173 -24.64 -6.64 -5.68
N THR A 174 -24.61 -5.80 -4.64
CA THR A 174 -23.59 -4.77 -4.49
C THR A 174 -22.52 -5.27 -3.53
N GLY A 175 -21.27 -5.26 -3.98
CA GLY A 175 -20.08 -5.37 -3.17
C GLY A 175 -19.44 -3.99 -3.02
N GLU A 176 -18.94 -3.71 -1.83
CA GLU A 176 -18.21 -2.50 -1.49
C GLU A 176 -16.94 -2.90 -0.73
N LEU A 177 -15.83 -2.26 -1.05
CA LEU A 177 -14.60 -2.42 -0.29
C LEU A 177 -13.70 -1.19 -0.40
N TYR A 178 -12.86 -1.01 0.60
CA TYR A 178 -11.72 -0.11 0.61
C TYR A 178 -10.43 -0.93 0.53
N ASN A 179 -9.47 -0.45 -0.22
CA ASN A 179 -8.13 -1.02 -0.31
C ASN A 179 -7.10 0.07 -0.07
N TYR A 180 -6.22 -0.15 0.90
CA TYR A 180 -5.09 0.70 1.20
C TYR A 180 -3.80 -0.10 1.01
N VAL A 181 -2.87 0.44 0.22
CA VAL A 181 -1.61 -0.22 -0.11
C VAL A 181 -0.47 0.67 0.35
N ALA A 182 0.56 0.07 0.95
CA ALA A 182 1.85 0.69 1.19
C ALA A 182 2.94 -0.16 0.53
N SER A 183 3.89 0.47 -0.16
CA SER A 183 5.03 -0.19 -0.79
C SER A 183 6.33 0.47 -0.34
N PHE A 184 7.29 -0.35 0.08
CA PHE A 184 8.64 0.06 0.46
C PHE A 184 9.62 -1.09 0.17
N ASP A 185 10.75 -0.78 -0.45
CA ASP A 185 11.72 -1.78 -0.90
C ASP A 185 11.03 -2.94 -1.67
N THR A 186 11.27 -4.19 -1.26
CA THR A 186 10.62 -5.39 -1.81
C THR A 186 9.37 -5.83 -1.03
N PHE A 187 8.86 -4.95 -0.15
CA PHE A 187 7.70 -5.23 0.68
C PHE A 187 6.46 -4.47 0.21
N MET A 188 5.32 -5.10 0.39
CA MET A 188 4.01 -4.48 0.21
C MET A 188 3.08 -4.88 1.35
N VAL A 189 2.40 -3.89 1.93
CA VAL A 189 1.34 -4.10 2.91
C VAL A 189 0.03 -3.66 2.29
N ILE A 190 -0.99 -4.52 2.37
CA ILE A 190 -2.32 -4.30 1.80
C ILE A 190 -3.34 -4.45 2.92
N VAL A 191 -4.17 -3.42 3.12
CA VAL A 191 -5.33 -3.47 4.00
C VAL A 191 -6.60 -3.40 3.16
N THR A 192 -7.37 -4.48 3.16
CA THR A 192 -8.71 -4.53 2.59
C THR A 192 -9.74 -4.41 3.72
N ALA A 193 -10.70 -3.50 3.57
CA ALA A 193 -11.83 -3.36 4.48
C ALA A 193 -13.15 -3.43 3.71
N ASN A 194 -14.05 -4.31 4.13
CA ASN A 194 -15.36 -4.47 3.49
C ASN A 194 -16.45 -4.72 4.54
N PRO A 195 -17.71 -4.38 4.26
CA PRO A 195 -18.77 -4.69 5.19
C PRO A 195 -19.06 -6.20 5.20
N LEU A 196 -19.48 -6.72 6.33
CA LEU A 196 -19.99 -8.09 6.45
C LEU A 196 -21.41 -8.15 5.89
N VAL A 197 -21.59 -8.89 4.81
CA VAL A 197 -22.92 -9.13 4.22
C VAL A 197 -23.52 -10.39 4.85
N VAL A 198 -24.23 -10.21 5.96
CA VAL A 198 -24.90 -11.29 6.68
C VAL A 198 -26.39 -11.34 6.29
N PRO A 199 -26.94 -12.51 5.90
CA PRO A 199 -28.37 -12.62 5.57
C PRO A 199 -29.28 -12.09 6.67
N GLY A 200 -30.26 -11.27 6.29
CA GLY A 200 -31.25 -10.70 7.23
C GLY A 200 -30.72 -9.59 8.14
N LYS A 201 -29.47 -9.13 7.96
CA LYS A 201 -28.92 -8.00 8.72
C LYS A 201 -28.66 -6.79 7.82
N PRO A 202 -28.83 -5.56 8.35
CA PRO A 202 -28.38 -4.36 7.65
C PRO A 202 -26.86 -4.40 7.39
N VAL A 203 -26.45 -3.86 6.25
CA VAL A 203 -25.03 -3.69 5.91
C VAL A 203 -24.49 -2.49 6.71
N ALA A 204 -23.42 -2.71 7.47
CA ALA A 204 -22.76 -1.64 8.22
C ALA A 204 -21.92 -0.76 7.29
N LYS A 205 -21.68 0.50 7.68
CA LYS A 205 -20.72 1.35 6.99
C LYS A 205 -19.30 0.80 7.22
N VAL A 206 -18.46 0.87 6.18
CA VAL A 206 -17.04 0.54 6.31
C VAL A 206 -16.33 1.56 7.21
N ASP A 207 -15.55 1.07 8.17
CA ASP A 207 -14.67 1.92 9.00
C ASP A 207 -13.33 2.11 8.27
N ASP A 208 -13.36 3.03 7.30
CA ASP A 208 -12.22 3.37 6.44
C ASP A 208 -11.07 4.03 7.24
N LYS A 209 -11.40 4.72 8.34
CA LYS A 209 -10.39 5.29 9.25
C LYS A 209 -9.57 4.18 9.89
N ARG A 210 -10.22 3.16 10.47
CA ARG A 210 -9.52 2.02 11.07
C ARG A 210 -8.66 1.29 10.05
N ALA A 211 -9.11 1.18 8.80
CA ALA A 211 -8.32 0.57 7.73
C ALA A 211 -7.03 1.36 7.44
N ARG A 212 -7.07 2.70 7.45
CA ARG A 212 -5.86 3.54 7.34
C ARG A 212 -4.94 3.38 8.54
N ASP A 213 -5.48 3.38 9.75
CA ASP A 213 -4.71 3.21 10.99
C ASP A 213 -4.01 1.83 11.00
N LEU A 214 -4.71 0.78 10.53
CA LEU A 214 -4.16 -0.57 10.36
C LEU A 214 -3.01 -0.61 9.34
N LEU A 215 -3.08 0.15 8.24
CA LEU A 215 -1.99 0.20 7.27
C LEU A 215 -0.73 0.77 7.91
N THR A 216 -0.83 1.88 8.63
CA THR A 216 0.30 2.49 9.35
C THR A 216 0.87 1.53 10.39
N ALA A 217 0.01 0.92 11.21
CA ALA A 217 0.44 -0.02 12.25
C ALA A 217 1.12 -1.27 11.66
N ALA A 218 0.59 -1.80 10.56
CA ALA A 218 1.15 -2.97 9.89
C ALA A 218 2.50 -2.67 9.25
N VAL A 219 2.69 -1.51 8.60
CA VAL A 219 4.00 -1.12 8.05
C VAL A 219 5.02 -0.96 9.16
N ALA A 220 4.65 -0.32 10.29
CA ALA A 220 5.53 -0.21 11.45
C ALA A 220 5.94 -1.59 11.99
N ALA A 221 4.97 -2.48 12.21
CA ALA A 221 5.23 -3.83 12.70
C ALA A 221 6.13 -4.64 11.74
N VAL A 222 5.85 -4.57 10.44
CA VAL A 222 6.65 -5.28 9.42
C VAL A 222 8.08 -4.77 9.39
N ARG A 223 8.33 -3.47 9.55
CA ARG A 223 9.70 -2.91 9.53
C ARG A 223 10.54 -3.26 10.75
N GLY A 224 9.89 -3.49 11.91
CA GLY A 224 10.55 -3.80 13.18
C GLY A 224 10.80 -2.57 14.02
#